data_AF-A0A1N7INW9-F1
#
_entry.id   AF-A0A1N7INW9-F1
#
_cell.length_a   1.000
_cell.length_b   1.000
_cell.length_c   1.000
_cell.angle_alpha   90.00
_cell.angle_beta   90.00
_cell.angle_gamma   90.00
#
_symmetry.space_group_name_H-M   'P 1'
#
loop_
_entity.id
_entity.type
_entity.pdbx_description
1 polymer ?
#
loop_
_entity_poly.entity_id
_entity_poly.type
_entity_poly.pdbx_seq_one_letter_code
_entity_poly.pdbx_strand_id
1 'polypeptide(L)'
;MSRRIALIDDRGSVTIEASLALAVLVTVAAAIVAGMATLGAYISAVDIAGAAARSHAIGVPYDPPRDGVTVTVTEEAGVVRVTAQVPAPVRAMSATAAFPVEAP
;
A
#
# COMPACT_ATOMS: atom_id res chain seq x y z
N MET A 1 -0.52 -67.47 -2.67
CA MET A 1 0.42 -66.49 -3.24
C MET A 1 -0.20 -65.10 -3.04
N SER A 2 0.05 -64.48 -1.88
CA SER A 2 -0.63 -63.24 -1.47
C SER A 2 0.22 -62.03 -1.84
N ARG A 3 -0.25 -61.25 -2.81
CA ARG A 3 0.41 -60.03 -3.29
C ARG A 3 0.12 -58.92 -2.28
N ARG A 4 1.04 -58.66 -1.36
CA ARG A 4 0.92 -57.51 -0.44
C ARG A 4 1.21 -56.22 -1.22
N ILE A 5 0.19 -55.40 -1.41
CA ILE A 5 0.33 -54.00 -1.77
C ILE A 5 0.88 -53.30 -0.52
N ALA A 6 2.03 -52.63 -0.64
CA ALA A 6 2.58 -51.84 0.45
C ALA A 6 1.60 -50.71 0.79
N LEU A 7 1.10 -50.72 2.03
CA LEU A 7 0.33 -49.63 2.61
C LEU A 7 1.19 -48.37 2.57
N ILE A 8 0.70 -47.35 1.86
CA ILE A 8 1.21 -45.98 1.97
C ILE A 8 0.98 -45.57 3.44
N ASP A 9 2.07 -45.27 4.14
CA ASP A 9 2.08 -44.90 5.56
C ASP A 9 1.43 -43.51 5.76
N ASP A 10 0.35 -43.43 6.55
CA ASP A 10 -0.40 -42.19 6.83
C ASP A 10 0.46 -41.08 7.48
N ARG A 11 1.60 -41.44 8.09
CA ARG A 11 2.54 -40.47 8.69
C ARG A 11 3.08 -39.45 7.69
N GLY A 12 3.27 -39.85 6.43
CA GLY A 12 3.70 -38.94 5.36
C GLY A 12 2.62 -37.95 4.95
N SER A 13 1.35 -38.40 4.91
CA SER A 13 0.21 -37.58 4.47
C SER A 13 -0.03 -36.40 5.40
N VAL A 14 -0.08 -36.64 6.72
CA VAL A 14 -0.36 -35.58 7.71
C VAL A 14 0.71 -34.48 7.73
N THR A 15 1.97 -34.82 7.44
CA THR A 15 3.06 -33.84 7.40
C THR A 15 2.98 -32.97 6.14
N ILE A 16 2.64 -33.56 4.99
CA ILE A 16 2.46 -32.83 3.74
C ILE A 16 1.24 -31.91 3.82
N GLU A 17 0.10 -32.42 4.32
CA GLU A 17 -1.11 -31.63 4.52
C GLU A 17 -0.88 -30.46 5.48
N ALA A 18 -0.18 -30.69 6.60
CA ALA A 18 0.17 -29.64 7.54
C ALA A 18 1.12 -28.60 6.93
N SER A 19 2.12 -29.03 6.14
CA SER A 19 3.05 -28.13 5.47
C SER A 19 2.36 -27.24 4.44
N LEU A 20 1.41 -27.80 3.68
CA LEU A 20 0.60 -27.07 2.72
C LEU A 20 -0.34 -26.09 3.43
N ALA A 21 -1.04 -26.54 4.48
CA ALA A 21 -1.92 -25.68 5.27
C ALA A 21 -1.14 -24.50 5.89
N LEU A 22 0.07 -24.74 6.39
CA LEU A 22 0.95 -23.71 6.93
C LEU A 22 1.40 -22.73 5.84
N ALA A 23 1.83 -23.22 4.68
CA ALA A 23 2.24 -22.37 3.57
C ALA A 23 1.10 -21.46 3.09
N VAL A 24 -0.11 -22.02 2.98
CA VAL A 24 -1.32 -21.25 2.63
C VAL A 24 -1.62 -20.21 3.70
N LEU A 25 -1.58 -20.57 4.99
CA LEU A 25 -1.84 -19.64 6.08
C LEU A 25 -0.85 -18.46 6.09
N VAL A 26 0.45 -18.74 5.93
CA VAL A 26 1.49 -17.71 5.85
C VAL A 26 1.27 -16.80 4.64
N THR A 27 0.89 -17.37 3.50
CA THR A 27 0.60 -16.60 2.28
C THR A 27 -0.58 -15.65 2.48
N VAL A 28 -1.66 -16.14 3.09
CA VAL A 28 -2.85 -15.33 3.39
C VAL A 28 -2.51 -14.22 4.40
N ALA A 29 -1.74 -14.54 5.44
CA ALA A 29 -1.29 -13.55 6.41
C ALA A 29 -0.45 -12.45 5.77
N ALA A 30 0.51 -12.81 4.91
CA ALA A 30 1.31 -11.85 4.15
C ALA A 30 0.45 -10.97 3.23
N ALA A 31 -0.56 -11.56 2.57
CA ALA A 31 -1.51 -10.81 1.73
C ALA A 31 -2.32 -9.80 2.54
N ILE A 32 -2.77 -10.15 3.74
CA ILE A 32 -3.50 -9.23 4.64
C ILE A 32 -2.60 -8.06 5.04
N VAL A 33 -1.36 -8.33 5.44
CA VAL A 33 -0.40 -7.27 5.81
C VAL A 33 -0.11 -6.34 4.63
N ALA A 34 0.08 -6.89 3.43
CA ALA A 34 0.27 -6.10 2.21
C ALA A 34 -0.95 -5.22 1.89
N GLY A 35 -2.16 -5.75 2.09
CA GLY A 35 -3.42 -5.01 1.95
C GLY A 35 -3.52 -3.84 2.93
N MET A 36 -3.25 -4.09 4.22
CA MET A 36 -3.28 -3.06 5.26
C MET A 36 -2.24 -1.96 4.99
N ALA A 37 -1.00 -2.33 4.64
CA ALA A 37 0.04 -1.36 4.28
C ALA A 37 -0.37 -0.51 3.06
N THR A 38 -1.06 -1.11 2.09
CA THR A 38 -1.58 -0.39 0.91
C THR A 38 -2.69 0.61 1.29
N LEU A 39 -3.58 0.26 2.22
CA LEU A 39 -4.57 1.22 2.76
C LEU A 39 -3.90 2.35 3.54
N GLY A 40 -2.88 2.04 4.35
CA GLY A 40 -2.09 3.05 5.06
C GLY A 40 -1.38 4.02 4.11
N ALA A 41 -0.86 3.51 2.98
CA ALA A 41 -0.28 4.34 1.92
C ALA A 41 -1.30 5.31 1.31
N TYR A 42 -2.56 4.89 1.13
CA TYR A 42 -3.61 5.78 0.63
C TYR A 42 -3.97 6.89 1.62
N ILE A 43 -4.14 6.55 2.90
CA ILE A 43 -4.42 7.56 3.95
C ILE A 43 -3.29 8.59 3.98
N SER A 44 -2.05 8.13 3.92
CA SER A 44 -0.88 9.01 3.86
C SER A 44 -0.84 9.85 2.59
N ALA A 45 -1.27 9.33 1.43
CA ALA A 45 -1.38 10.14 0.21
C ALA A 45 -2.41 11.27 0.36
N VAL A 46 -3.55 11.02 1.00
CA VAL A 46 -4.58 12.03 1.27
C VAL A 46 -4.04 13.12 2.18
N ASP A 47 -3.39 12.75 3.27
CA ASP A 47 -2.78 13.67 4.23
C ASP A 47 -1.71 14.54 3.56
N ILE A 48 -0.77 13.92 2.84
CA ILE A 48 0.30 14.63 2.12
C ILE A 48 -0.27 15.57 1.07
N ALA A 49 -1.25 15.13 0.27
CA ALA A 49 -1.87 15.98 -0.75
C ALA A 49 -2.54 17.20 -0.12
N GLY A 50 -3.28 17.01 0.99
CA GLY A 50 -3.92 18.09 1.72
C GLY A 50 -2.93 19.08 2.33
N ALA A 51 -1.92 18.58 3.02
CA ALA A 51 -0.89 19.40 3.63
C ALA A 51 -0.08 20.19 2.59
N ALA A 52 0.34 19.54 1.50
CA ALA A 52 1.09 20.15 0.42
C ALA A 52 0.27 21.17 -0.39
N ALA A 53 -1.02 20.89 -0.64
CA ALA A 53 -1.90 21.84 -1.31
C ALA A 53 -2.09 23.10 -0.47
N ARG A 54 -2.32 22.93 0.84
CA ARG A 54 -2.46 24.06 1.75
C ARG A 54 -1.17 24.86 1.85
N SER A 55 -0.03 24.21 2.06
CA SER A 55 1.25 24.91 2.19
C SER A 55 1.57 25.71 0.94
N HIS A 56 1.35 25.14 -0.25
CA HIS A 56 1.62 25.83 -1.50
C HIS A 56 0.62 26.97 -1.76
N ALA A 57 -0.65 26.81 -1.39
CA ALA A 57 -1.65 27.88 -1.44
C ALA A 57 -1.30 29.11 -0.56
N ILE A 58 -0.54 28.90 0.52
CA ILE A 58 -0.05 29.99 1.40
C ILE A 58 1.42 30.38 1.13
N GLY A 59 2.04 29.86 0.07
CA GLY A 59 3.43 30.18 -0.30
C GLY A 59 4.51 29.58 0.61
N VAL A 60 4.19 28.54 1.39
CA VAL A 60 5.11 27.85 2.30
C VAL A 60 5.66 26.57 1.63
N PRO A 61 6.99 26.33 1.67
CA PRO A 61 7.57 25.11 1.14
C PRO A 61 7.09 23.89 1.92
N TYR A 62 6.91 22.77 1.23
CA TYR A 62 6.52 21.50 1.83
C TYR A 62 7.43 20.40 1.33
N ASP A 63 7.92 19.59 2.27
CA ASP A 63 8.70 18.40 2.01
C ASP A 63 7.95 17.19 2.56
N PRO A 64 7.71 16.14 1.75
CA PRO A 64 7.05 14.93 2.22
C PRO A 64 7.86 14.27 3.35
N PRO A 65 7.21 13.73 4.40
CA PRO A 65 7.90 13.18 5.56
C PRO A 65 8.68 11.88 5.31
N ARG A 66 8.65 11.34 4.08
CA ARG A 66 9.35 10.11 3.71
C ARG A 66 9.84 10.18 2.28
N ASP A 67 10.96 9.50 2.04
CA ASP A 67 11.53 9.33 0.72
C ASP A 67 10.62 8.52 -0.21
N GLY A 68 10.79 8.73 -1.52
CA GLY A 68 10.07 8.00 -2.56
C GLY A 68 8.60 8.43 -2.76
N VAL A 69 8.15 9.49 -2.09
CA VAL A 69 6.85 10.13 -2.38
C VAL A 69 7.03 11.13 -3.50
N THR A 70 6.21 11.00 -4.55
CA THR A 70 6.15 11.99 -5.62
C THR A 70 5.02 12.97 -5.32
N VAL A 71 5.32 14.26 -5.32
CA VAL A 71 4.31 15.33 -5.19
C VAL A 71 4.32 16.16 -6.46
N THR A 72 3.16 16.24 -7.11
CA THR A 72 2.96 17.05 -8.31
C THR A 72 2.02 18.19 -7.98
N VAL A 73 2.50 19.42 -8.17
CA VAL A 73 1.73 20.64 -7.93
C VAL A 73 1.36 21.26 -9.28
N THR A 74 0.10 21.65 -9.41
CA THR A 74 -0.43 22.37 -10.56
C THR A 74 -1.27 23.53 -10.06
N GLU A 75 -1.00 24.74 -10.51
CA GLU A 75 -1.81 25.91 -10.20
C GLU A 75 -2.55 26.38 -11.46
N GLU A 76 -3.86 26.54 -11.37
CA GLU A 76 -4.69 27.03 -12.47
C GLU A 76 -5.87 27.83 -11.90
N ALA A 77 -6.17 28.98 -12.52
CA ALA A 77 -7.31 29.82 -12.17
C ALA A 77 -7.41 30.19 -10.67
N GLY A 78 -6.27 30.42 -10.01
CA GLY A 78 -6.22 30.77 -8.59
C GLY A 78 -6.49 29.59 -7.65
N VAL A 79 -6.40 28.35 -8.14
CA VAL A 79 -6.52 27.13 -7.35
C VAL A 79 -5.24 26.32 -7.48
N VAL A 80 -4.64 26.02 -6.33
CA VAL A 80 -3.54 25.07 -6.23
C VAL A 80 -4.12 23.67 -6.11
N ARG A 81 -3.77 22.79 -7.04
CA ARG A 81 -4.09 21.36 -7.00
C ARG A 81 -2.80 20.57 -6.82
N VAL A 82 -2.77 19.72 -5.80
CA VAL A 82 -1.62 18.86 -5.51
C VAL A 82 -2.04 17.41 -5.56
N THR A 83 -1.26 16.60 -6.28
CA THR A 83 -1.39 15.14 -6.32
C THR A 83 -0.20 14.52 -5.64
N ALA A 84 -0.44 13.72 -4.60
CA ALA A 84 0.59 12.97 -3.91
C ALA A 84 0.51 11.50 -4.30
N GLN A 85 1.66 10.92 -4.65
CA GLN A 85 1.79 9.51 -4.99
C GLN A 85 2.74 8.80 -4.01
N VAL A 86 2.25 7.73 -3.42
CA VAL A 86 2.87 6.99 -2.34
C VAL A 86 3.14 5.55 -2.78
N PRO A 87 4.40 5.06 -2.71
CA PRO A 87 4.69 3.65 -2.92
C PRO A 87 3.98 2.77 -1.89
N ALA A 88 3.43 1.64 -2.34
CA ALA A 88 2.85 0.63 -1.46
C ALA A 88 3.10 -0.79 -2.00
N PRO A 89 3.00 -1.82 -1.15
CA PRO A 89 3.36 -3.20 -1.53
C PRO A 89 2.60 -3.76 -2.73
N VAL A 90 1.32 -3.43 -2.87
CA VAL A 90 0.48 -3.94 -3.96
C VAL A 90 0.55 -3.02 -5.18
N ARG A 91 0.36 -1.71 -4.97
CA ARG A 91 0.46 -0.68 -6.01
C ARG A 91 0.70 0.67 -5.35
N ALA A 92 1.27 1.62 -6.10
CA ALA A 92 1.31 3.01 -5.65
C ALA A 92 -0.13 3.54 -5.44
N MET A 93 -0.31 4.27 -4.34
CA MET A 93 -1.56 4.95 -4.00
C MET A 93 -1.42 6.43 -4.33
N SER A 94 -2.50 7.05 -4.77
CA SER A 94 -2.51 8.46 -5.15
C SER A 94 -3.75 9.13 -4.58
N ALA A 95 -3.60 10.40 -4.20
CA ALA A 95 -4.68 11.28 -3.81
C ALA A 95 -4.41 12.70 -4.29
N THR A 96 -5.47 13.45 -4.54
CA THR A 96 -5.41 14.84 -5.00
C THR A 96 -6.21 15.72 -4.06
N ALA A 97 -5.64 16.86 -3.68
CA ALA A 97 -6.32 17.92 -2.94
C ALA A 97 -6.23 19.22 -3.73
N ALA A 98 -7.18 20.14 -3.49
CA ALA A 98 -7.20 21.44 -4.11
C ALA A 98 -7.56 22.52 -3.09
N PHE A 99 -6.82 23.63 -3.11
CA PHE A 99 -7.00 24.78 -2.22
C PHE A 99 -6.95 26.08 -3.05
N PRO A 100 -7.80 27.08 -2.75
CA PRO A 100 -7.67 28.40 -3.36
C PRO A 100 -6.35 29.05 -2.91
N VAL A 101 -5.73 29.83 -3.79
CA VAL A 101 -4.53 30.61 -3.46
C VAL A 101 -4.88 31.70 -2.45
N GLU A 102 -4.16 31.73 -1.33
CA GLU A 102 -4.35 32.71 -0.25
C GLU A 102 -3.19 33.72 -0.19
N ALA A 103 -2.00 33.34 -0.68
CA ALA A 103 -0.85 34.22 -0.74
C ALA A 103 -0.78 34.97 -2.09
N PRO A 104 -0.53 36.29 -2.10
CA PRO A 104 -0.45 37.13 -3.31
C PRO A 104 0.85 36.95 -4.12
#